data_AF-A0A1V5Y912-F1
#
_entry.id   AF-A0A1V5Y912-F1
#
_cell.length_a   1.000
_cell.length_b   1.000
_cell.length_c   1.000
_cell.angle_alpha   90.00
_cell.angle_beta   90.00
_cell.angle_gamma   90.00
#
_symmetry.space_group_name_H-M   'P 1'
#
loop_
_entity.id
_entity.type
_entity.pdbx_description
1 polymer ?
#
loop_
_entity_poly.entity_id
_entity_poly.type
_entity_poly.pdbx_seq_one_letter_code
_entity_poly.pdbx_strand_id
1 'polypeptide(L)'
;MDFRIEEKPRTRFVGIRKFIRGKDGKAMQRIRELWDESFLNGTYDKLLLVSDNNPGIAGLYLDYKKDGFTYCFAASSSKEAQPGMEEIIVEPGTFAVFEFIGPLPEIMESSWKRIYNEWFPDCEFEHADEPEIELYPTGDRSSAEYRFEIRIPVLQKKQRTPPLKSGPRGKLYGLLAGGLLGIVFGAGADNPIVFLLLGIIIGIVAGAAWDKRKAG
;
A
#
# COMPACT_ATOMS: atom_id res chain seq x y z
N MET A 1 3.00 -5.79 -16.87
CA MET A 1 1.96 -5.66 -15.84
C MET A 1 0.98 -4.67 -16.42
N ASP A 2 -0.27 -5.07 -16.60
CA ASP A 2 -1.28 -4.16 -17.11
C ASP A 2 -1.83 -3.35 -15.94
N PHE A 3 -2.00 -2.05 -16.17
CA PHE A 3 -2.57 -1.13 -15.18
C PHE A 3 -3.46 -0.13 -15.88
N ARG A 4 -4.36 0.46 -15.10
CA ARG A 4 -5.26 1.53 -15.54
C ARG A 4 -5.35 2.59 -14.48
N ILE A 5 -5.55 3.84 -14.93
CA ILE A 5 -5.77 4.97 -14.03
C ILE A 5 -7.26 5.23 -13.99
N GLU A 6 -7.84 5.21 -12.80
CA GLU A 6 -9.29 5.35 -12.60
C GLU A 6 -9.59 6.40 -11.53
N GLU A 7 -10.58 7.25 -11.80
CA GLU A 7 -11.23 8.03 -10.77
C GLU A 7 -12.22 7.15 -10.01
N LYS A 8 -12.08 7.10 -8.69
CA LYS A 8 -12.97 6.34 -7.81
C LYS A 8 -13.80 7.30 -6.97
N PRO A 9 -15.12 7.06 -6.82
CA PRO A 9 -15.94 7.82 -5.90
C PRO A 9 -15.60 7.44 -4.45
N ARG A 10 -16.16 8.21 -3.51
CA ARG A 10 -16.15 7.87 -2.09
C ARG A 10 -16.64 6.44 -1.92
N THR A 11 -15.81 5.58 -1.34
CA THR A 11 -16.12 4.17 -1.16
C THR A 11 -16.16 3.85 0.32
N ARG A 12 -17.24 3.19 0.74
CA ARG A 12 -17.45 2.76 2.12
C ARG A 12 -17.12 1.29 2.26
N PHE A 13 -16.30 0.98 3.25
CA PHE A 13 -15.97 -0.37 3.68
C PHE A 13 -16.45 -0.61 5.11
N VAL A 14 -16.77 -1.86 5.42
CA VAL A 14 -17.03 -2.32 6.79
C VAL A 14 -16.10 -3.48 7.11
N GLY A 15 -15.53 -3.52 8.30
CA GLY A 15 -14.60 -4.58 8.67
C GLY A 15 -13.92 -4.41 10.00
N ILE A 16 -12.86 -5.19 10.20
CA ILE A 16 -12.02 -5.12 11.40
C ILE A 16 -10.69 -4.47 11.04
N ARG A 17 -10.09 -3.75 11.98
CA ARG A 17 -8.77 -3.14 11.81
C ARG A 17 -7.77 -3.63 12.87
N LYS A 18 -6.51 -3.77 12.48
CA LYS A 18 -5.40 -4.18 13.38
C LYS A 18 -4.17 -3.36 13.05
N PHE A 19 -3.53 -2.79 14.06
CA PHE A 19 -2.24 -2.13 13.87
C PHE A 19 -1.14 -3.18 13.67
N ILE A 20 -0.43 -3.10 12.54
CA ILE A 20 0.63 -4.02 12.14
C ILE A 20 1.97 -3.34 12.35
N ARG A 21 2.75 -3.83 13.31
CA ARG A 21 4.14 -3.40 13.50
C ARG A 21 5.01 -3.94 12.36
N GLY A 22 5.84 -3.07 11.78
CA GLY A 22 6.68 -3.39 10.62
C GLY A 22 8.16 -3.60 10.89
N LYS A 23 8.70 -3.11 12.01
CA LYS A 23 10.15 -3.02 12.26
C LYS A 23 10.89 -4.35 12.41
N ASP A 24 10.18 -5.43 12.71
CA ASP A 24 10.76 -6.75 12.98
C ASP A 24 10.63 -7.73 11.81
N GLY A 25 10.21 -7.25 10.63
CA GLY A 25 10.03 -8.08 9.45
C GLY A 25 8.83 -9.03 9.49
N LYS A 26 8.00 -8.99 10.54
CA LYS A 26 6.85 -9.91 10.71
C LYS A 26 5.50 -9.34 10.27
N ALA A 27 5.48 -8.21 9.56
CA ALA A 27 4.24 -7.57 9.13
C ALA A 27 3.33 -8.52 8.32
N MET A 28 3.89 -9.17 7.29
CA MET A 28 3.14 -10.10 6.45
C MET A 28 2.63 -11.33 7.22
N GLN A 29 3.39 -11.81 8.20
CA GLN A 29 2.94 -12.88 9.08
C GLN A 29 1.70 -12.45 9.88
N ARG A 30 1.71 -11.25 10.47
CA ARG A 30 0.58 -10.72 11.24
C ARG A 30 -0.67 -10.49 10.40
N ILE A 31 -0.50 -10.10 9.14
CA ILE A 31 -1.62 -9.99 8.20
C ILE A 31 -2.20 -11.38 7.94
N ARG A 32 -1.36 -12.40 7.64
CA ARG A 32 -1.85 -13.78 7.47
C ARG A 32 -2.57 -14.31 8.70
N GLU A 33 -2.02 -14.08 9.90
CA GLU A 33 -2.68 -14.43 11.16
C GLU A 33 -4.06 -13.76 11.29
N LEU A 34 -4.20 -12.49 10.90
CA LEU A 34 -5.50 -11.82 10.89
C LEU A 34 -6.49 -12.44 9.90
N TRP A 35 -6.02 -12.85 8.72
CA TRP A 35 -6.85 -13.58 7.74
C TRP A 35 -7.31 -14.91 8.33
N ASP A 36 -6.39 -15.72 8.87
CA ASP A 36 -6.69 -17.01 9.48
C ASP A 36 -7.68 -16.88 10.65
N GLU A 37 -7.44 -15.92 11.56
CA GLU A 37 -8.36 -15.57 12.65
C GLU A 37 -9.76 -15.23 12.12
N SER A 38 -9.83 -14.44 11.03
CA SER A 38 -11.09 -13.99 10.44
C SER A 38 -11.89 -15.11 9.77
N PHE A 39 -11.22 -16.12 9.22
CA PHE A 39 -11.89 -17.34 8.74
C PHE A 39 -12.40 -18.17 9.92
N LEU A 40 -11.57 -18.39 10.95
CA LEU A 40 -11.91 -19.26 12.08
C LEU A 40 -13.05 -18.69 12.95
N ASN A 41 -13.11 -17.37 13.13
CA ASN A 41 -14.11 -16.73 13.99
C ASN A 41 -15.39 -16.30 13.25
N GLY A 42 -15.51 -16.60 11.95
CA GLY A 42 -16.67 -16.28 11.11
C GLY A 42 -16.78 -14.81 10.68
N THR A 43 -15.74 -13.99 10.88
CA THR A 43 -15.70 -12.61 10.39
C THR A 43 -15.75 -12.57 8.86
N TYR A 44 -15.04 -13.49 8.18
CA TYR A 44 -15.07 -13.62 6.73
C TYR A 44 -16.49 -13.80 6.19
N ASP A 45 -17.25 -14.74 6.76
CA ASP A 45 -18.62 -15.03 6.32
C ASP A 45 -19.55 -13.83 6.56
N LYS A 46 -19.43 -13.17 7.72
CA LYS A 46 -20.19 -11.95 8.02
C LYS A 46 -19.90 -10.83 7.03
N LEU A 47 -18.64 -10.67 6.60
CA LEU A 47 -18.25 -9.69 5.59
C LEU A 47 -18.83 -10.01 4.22
N LEU A 48 -18.82 -11.27 3.81
CA LEU A 48 -19.44 -11.68 2.54
C LEU A 48 -20.94 -11.38 2.50
N LEU A 49 -21.65 -11.53 3.62
CA LEU A 49 -23.10 -11.22 3.70
C LEU A 49 -23.40 -9.73 3.48
N VAL A 50 -22.50 -8.85 3.89
CA VAL A 50 -22.68 -7.40 3.76
C VAL A 50 -22.03 -6.82 2.51
N SER A 51 -21.22 -7.60 1.78
CA SER A 51 -20.47 -7.14 0.61
C SER A 51 -21.39 -6.79 -0.58
N ASP A 52 -21.18 -5.62 -1.19
CA ASP A 52 -22.04 -5.10 -2.26
C ASP A 52 -21.63 -5.56 -3.66
N ASN A 53 -22.58 -6.08 -4.45
CA ASN A 53 -22.31 -6.56 -5.81
C ASN A 53 -21.24 -7.67 -5.87
N ASN A 54 -21.07 -8.40 -4.76
CA ASN A 54 -20.10 -9.47 -4.62
C ASN A 54 -18.65 -9.09 -5.03
N PRO A 55 -18.08 -7.99 -4.50
CA PRO A 55 -16.72 -7.55 -4.77
C PRO A 55 -15.68 -8.40 -4.01
N GLY A 56 -16.14 -9.37 -3.20
CA GLY A 56 -15.34 -10.18 -2.30
C GLY A 56 -14.88 -9.44 -1.05
N ILE A 57 -13.63 -9.69 -0.64
CA ILE A 57 -12.99 -9.12 0.54
C ILE A 57 -11.90 -8.15 0.12
N ALA A 58 -11.69 -7.09 0.89
CA ALA A 58 -10.64 -6.12 0.71
C ALA A 58 -9.65 -6.12 1.88
N GLY A 59 -8.37 -6.03 1.55
CA GLY A 59 -7.29 -5.67 2.47
C GLY A 59 -6.94 -4.20 2.28
N LEU A 60 -7.13 -3.36 3.29
CA LEU A 60 -6.78 -1.94 3.20
C LEU A 60 -5.59 -1.63 4.09
N TYR A 61 -4.64 -0.85 3.56
CA TYR A 61 -3.49 -0.34 4.29
C TYR A 61 -3.67 1.15 4.52
N LEU A 62 -3.75 1.56 5.79
CA LEU A 62 -4.01 2.93 6.22
C LEU A 62 -3.02 3.37 7.31
N ASP A 63 -3.05 4.65 7.65
CA ASP A 63 -2.37 5.23 8.82
C ASP A 63 -0.89 4.84 8.92
N TYR A 64 -0.13 4.95 7.83
CA TYR A 64 1.29 4.65 7.83
C TYR A 64 2.04 5.51 8.85
N LYS A 65 2.77 4.85 9.76
CA LYS A 65 3.56 5.43 10.85
C LYS A 65 4.99 4.91 10.82
N LYS A 66 5.86 5.55 11.61
CA LYS A 66 7.28 5.17 11.74
C LYS A 66 7.50 3.72 12.22
N ASP A 67 6.53 3.10 12.86
CA ASP A 67 6.64 1.76 13.45
C ASP A 67 5.69 0.72 12.87
N GLY A 68 4.81 1.11 11.95
CA GLY A 68 3.81 0.23 11.39
C GLY A 68 2.72 0.97 10.62
N PHE A 69 1.61 0.29 10.38
CA PHE A 69 0.44 0.80 9.68
C PHE A 69 -0.82 0.11 10.21
N THR A 70 -1.99 0.67 9.96
CA THR A 70 -3.27 0.00 10.21
C THR A 70 -3.62 -0.87 9.00
N TYR A 71 -3.86 -2.16 9.22
CA TYR A 71 -4.43 -3.04 8.21
C TYR A 71 -5.90 -3.30 8.53
N CYS A 72 -6.78 -3.16 7.53
CA CYS A 72 -8.18 -3.51 7.65
C CYS A 72 -8.52 -4.73 6.79
N PHE A 73 -9.24 -5.66 7.40
CA PHE A 73 -9.88 -6.79 6.73
C PHE A 73 -11.37 -6.46 6.60
N ALA A 74 -11.81 -6.14 5.39
CA ALA A 74 -13.08 -5.45 5.18
C ALA A 74 -13.79 -5.89 3.90
N ALA A 75 -15.01 -5.40 3.71
CA ALA A 75 -15.79 -5.53 2.48
C ALA A 75 -16.39 -4.18 2.11
N SER A 76 -16.44 -3.86 0.82
CA SER A 76 -17.21 -2.70 0.33
C SER A 76 -18.69 -2.95 0.63
N SER A 77 -19.36 -2.01 1.30
CA SER A 77 -20.75 -2.21 1.72
C SER A 77 -21.54 -0.91 1.87
N SER A 78 -22.80 -0.95 1.44
CA SER A 78 -23.82 0.06 1.67
C SER A 78 -24.76 -0.31 2.82
N LYS A 79 -24.57 -1.49 3.42
CA LYS A 79 -25.36 -2.01 4.53
C LYS A 79 -24.77 -1.59 5.88
N GLU A 80 -25.58 -1.64 6.94
CA GLU A 80 -25.09 -1.38 8.29
C GLU A 80 -23.95 -2.33 8.68
N ALA A 81 -22.99 -1.83 9.45
CA ALA A 81 -21.89 -2.63 9.97
C ALA A 81 -22.42 -3.65 10.99
N GLN A 82 -21.99 -4.90 10.88
CA GLN A 82 -22.31 -5.94 11.86
C GLN A 82 -21.61 -5.63 13.21
N PRO A 83 -22.13 -6.14 14.35
CA PRO A 83 -21.48 -5.96 15.64
C PRO A 83 -20.01 -6.42 15.63
N GLY A 84 -19.12 -5.57 16.16
CA GLY A 84 -17.68 -5.81 16.16
C GLY A 84 -16.96 -5.40 14.88
N MET A 85 -17.67 -4.85 13.89
CA MET A 85 -17.08 -4.21 12.71
C MET A 85 -17.16 -2.69 12.81
N GLU A 86 -16.23 -2.04 12.15
CA GLU A 86 -16.12 -0.59 12.05
C GLU A 86 -16.30 -0.15 10.59
N GLU A 87 -16.70 1.10 10.42
CA GLU A 87 -16.74 1.75 9.12
C GLU A 87 -15.35 2.31 8.75
N ILE A 88 -14.96 2.09 7.49
CA ILE A 88 -13.77 2.69 6.89
C ILE A 88 -14.22 3.44 5.63
N ILE A 89 -13.95 4.72 5.58
CA ILE A 89 -14.24 5.58 4.43
C ILE A 89 -12.94 5.79 3.65
N VAL A 90 -12.99 5.50 2.36
CA VAL A 90 -11.99 5.92 1.38
C VAL A 90 -12.58 7.09 0.62
N GLU A 91 -11.92 8.24 0.65
CA GLU A 91 -12.42 9.44 -0.03
C GLU A 91 -12.28 9.33 -1.56
N PRO A 92 -13.03 10.11 -2.35
CA PRO A 92 -12.88 10.11 -3.79
C PRO A 92 -11.44 10.46 -4.19
N GLY A 93 -10.90 9.75 -5.18
CA GLY A 93 -9.50 9.93 -5.57
C GLY A 93 -9.16 9.23 -6.88
N THR A 94 -7.94 9.47 -7.37
CA THR A 94 -7.40 8.76 -8.53
C THR A 94 -6.58 7.56 -8.05
N PHE A 95 -6.81 6.41 -8.67
CA PHE A 95 -6.12 5.16 -8.35
C PHE A 95 -5.45 4.56 -9.58
N ALA A 96 -4.22 4.10 -9.42
CA ALA A 96 -3.62 3.14 -10.32
C ALA A 96 -4.10 1.74 -9.92
N VAL A 97 -4.85 1.09 -10.80
CA VAL A 97 -5.44 -0.23 -10.59
C VAL A 97 -4.65 -1.27 -11.39
N PHE A 98 -4.06 -2.22 -10.67
CA PHE A 98 -3.27 -3.32 -11.21
C PHE A 98 -4.05 -4.62 -11.06
N GLU A 99 -4.15 -5.38 -12.14
CA GLU A 99 -4.73 -6.73 -12.11
C GLU A 99 -3.62 -7.77 -12.11
N PHE A 100 -3.75 -8.77 -11.23
CA PHE A 100 -2.85 -9.91 -11.15
C PHE A 100 -3.64 -11.22 -11.28
N ILE A 101 -2.98 -12.24 -11.83
CA ILE A 101 -3.54 -13.56 -12.07
C ILE A 101 -2.61 -14.60 -11.46
N GLY A 102 -3.10 -15.38 -10.50
CA GLY A 102 -2.35 -16.47 -9.89
C GLY A 102 -2.85 -16.85 -8.50
N PRO A 103 -2.29 -17.93 -7.93
CA PRO A 103 -2.72 -18.46 -6.65
C PRO A 103 -2.26 -17.57 -5.50
N LEU A 104 -3.13 -17.43 -4.50
CA LEU A 104 -2.83 -16.77 -3.23
C LEU A 104 -2.52 -17.79 -2.13
N PRO A 105 -1.53 -17.50 -1.26
CA PRO A 105 -0.82 -16.23 -1.12
C PRO A 105 0.45 -16.07 -2.01
N GLU A 106 0.79 -17.06 -2.84
CA GLU A 106 2.10 -17.17 -3.50
C GLU A 106 2.44 -15.99 -4.42
N ILE A 107 1.45 -15.45 -5.15
CA ILE A 107 1.67 -14.35 -6.09
C ILE A 107 1.76 -12.96 -5.41
N MET A 108 1.40 -12.85 -4.13
CA MET A 108 1.24 -11.54 -3.48
C MET A 108 2.56 -10.76 -3.41
N GLU A 109 3.65 -11.42 -3.02
CA GLU A 109 4.96 -10.76 -2.88
C GLU A 109 5.49 -10.23 -4.23
N SER A 110 5.37 -11.04 -5.29
CA SER A 110 5.81 -10.62 -6.62
C SER A 110 4.93 -9.50 -7.18
N SER A 111 3.63 -9.50 -6.87
CA SER A 111 2.70 -8.44 -7.28
C SER A 111 3.13 -7.06 -6.72
N TRP A 112 3.36 -6.99 -5.41
CA TRP A 112 3.84 -5.77 -4.76
C TRP A 112 5.23 -5.34 -5.25
N LYS A 113 6.15 -6.28 -5.48
CA LYS A 113 7.48 -6.00 -6.05
C LYS A 113 7.37 -5.29 -7.39
N ARG A 114 6.50 -5.76 -8.28
CA ARG A 114 6.33 -5.17 -9.62
C ARG A 114 5.77 -3.75 -9.54
N ILE A 115 4.80 -3.50 -8.66
CA ILE A 115 4.25 -2.16 -8.45
C ILE A 115 5.34 -1.19 -7.99
N TYR A 116 6.06 -1.53 -6.91
CA TYR A 116 6.99 -0.58 -6.29
C TYR A 116 8.37 -0.50 -6.94
N ASN A 117 8.87 -1.60 -7.52
CA ASN A 117 10.22 -1.64 -8.09
C ASN A 117 10.24 -1.50 -9.62
N GLU A 118 9.15 -1.80 -10.31
CA GLU A 118 9.10 -1.70 -11.78
C GLU A 118 8.24 -0.51 -12.22
N TRP A 119 7.04 -0.34 -11.65
CA TRP A 119 6.11 0.69 -12.13
C TRP A 119 6.36 2.08 -11.53
N PHE A 120 6.47 2.19 -10.20
CA PHE A 120 6.65 3.48 -9.53
C PHE A 120 7.88 4.30 -9.98
N PRO A 121 9.06 3.69 -10.21
CA PRO A 121 10.25 4.44 -10.63
C PRO A 121 10.06 5.23 -11.92
N ASP A 122 9.33 4.65 -12.87
CA ASP A 122 9.16 5.20 -14.22
C ASP A 122 7.78 5.85 -14.46
N CYS A 123 6.84 5.74 -13.52
CA CYS A 123 5.50 6.31 -13.69
C CYS A 123 5.47 7.84 -13.55
N GLU A 124 4.43 8.47 -14.10
CA GLU A 124 4.19 9.92 -13.98
C GLU A 124 3.42 10.31 -12.71
N PHE A 125 3.32 9.39 -11.75
CA PHE A 125 2.48 9.53 -10.56
C PHE A 125 3.28 9.47 -9.26
N GLU A 126 2.84 10.22 -8.26
CA GLU A 126 3.27 10.07 -6.87
C GLU A 126 2.17 9.40 -6.05
N HIS A 127 2.54 8.71 -4.97
CA HIS A 127 1.59 8.07 -4.08
C HIS A 127 0.76 9.14 -3.34
N ALA A 128 -0.55 8.96 -3.26
CA ALA A 128 -1.45 9.88 -2.57
C ALA A 128 -1.76 9.41 -1.14
N ASP A 129 -2.11 10.34 -0.25
CA ASP A 129 -2.44 10.05 1.15
C ASP A 129 -3.85 9.47 1.33
N GLU A 130 -4.10 8.32 0.70
CA GLU A 130 -5.32 7.52 0.81
C GLU A 130 -4.93 6.03 1.01
N PRO A 131 -5.88 5.15 1.34
CA PRO A 131 -5.60 3.74 1.51
C PRO A 131 -5.16 3.02 0.24
N GLU A 132 -4.14 2.17 0.35
CA GLU A 132 -3.88 1.12 -0.64
C GLU A 132 -4.86 -0.02 -0.41
N ILE A 133 -5.40 -0.57 -1.50
CA ILE A 133 -6.49 -1.54 -1.44
C ILE A 133 -6.13 -2.79 -2.26
N GLU A 134 -6.03 -3.92 -1.60
CA GLU A 134 -6.11 -5.23 -2.22
C GLU A 134 -7.58 -5.64 -2.29
N LEU A 135 -8.09 -6.00 -3.48
CA LEU A 135 -9.46 -6.48 -3.65
C LEU A 135 -9.46 -7.92 -4.15
N TYR A 136 -10.08 -8.80 -3.37
CA TYR A 136 -10.12 -10.24 -3.57
C TYR A 136 -11.55 -10.71 -3.83
N PRO A 137 -11.97 -10.80 -5.11
CA PRO A 137 -13.29 -11.33 -5.48
C PRO A 137 -13.57 -12.71 -4.86
N THR A 138 -14.84 -13.08 -4.76
CA THR A 138 -15.18 -14.47 -4.37
C THR A 138 -14.74 -15.44 -5.46
N GLY A 139 -14.17 -16.58 -5.06
CA GLY A 139 -13.74 -17.62 -5.98
C GLY A 139 -12.71 -18.53 -5.33
N ASP A 140 -12.20 -19.48 -6.11
CA ASP A 140 -11.09 -20.34 -5.67
C ASP A 140 -9.77 -19.58 -5.73
N ARG A 141 -9.30 -19.12 -4.57
CA ARG A 141 -8.04 -18.37 -4.42
C ARG A 141 -6.78 -19.21 -4.66
N SER A 142 -6.90 -20.53 -4.68
CA SER A 142 -5.77 -21.43 -4.98
C SER A 142 -5.60 -21.69 -6.48
N SER A 143 -6.55 -21.21 -7.30
CA SER A 143 -6.49 -21.37 -8.76
C SER A 143 -5.36 -20.56 -9.37
N ALA A 144 -4.68 -21.14 -10.36
CA ALA A 144 -3.71 -20.44 -11.20
C ALA A 144 -4.35 -19.31 -12.03
N GLU A 145 -5.66 -19.36 -12.23
CA GLU A 145 -6.45 -18.37 -12.97
C GLU A 145 -7.17 -17.37 -12.05
N TYR A 146 -6.91 -17.42 -10.74
CA TYR A 146 -7.55 -16.51 -9.79
C TYR A 146 -7.10 -15.07 -10.04
N ARG A 147 -8.07 -14.15 -10.14
CA ARG A 147 -7.85 -12.74 -10.42
C ARG A 147 -8.13 -11.88 -9.20
N PHE A 148 -7.25 -10.93 -8.95
CA PHE A 148 -7.43 -9.92 -7.91
C PHE A 148 -6.81 -8.60 -8.35
N GLU A 149 -7.19 -7.54 -7.65
CA GLU A 149 -6.70 -6.20 -7.93
C GLU A 149 -5.88 -5.66 -6.76
N ILE A 150 -4.85 -4.88 -7.09
CA ILE A 150 -4.22 -3.96 -6.14
C ILE A 150 -4.46 -2.54 -6.67
N ARG A 151 -4.98 -1.68 -5.81
CA ARG A 151 -5.29 -0.29 -6.12
C ARG A 151 -4.39 0.61 -5.28
N ILE A 152 -3.59 1.41 -5.95
CA ILE A 152 -2.68 2.36 -5.34
C ILE A 152 -3.21 3.77 -5.56
N PRO A 153 -3.45 4.55 -4.51
CA PRO A 153 -3.89 5.93 -4.66
C PRO A 153 -2.75 6.78 -5.19
N VAL A 154 -3.05 7.63 -6.16
CA VAL A 154 -2.04 8.38 -6.91
C VAL A 154 -2.44 9.83 -7.19
N LEU A 155 -1.42 10.70 -7.25
CA LEU A 155 -1.51 12.07 -7.75
C LEU A 155 -0.59 12.22 -8.96
N GLN A 156 -0.96 13.07 -9.92
CA GLN A 156 -0.08 13.36 -11.05
C GLN A 156 1.16 14.12 -10.57
N LYS A 157 2.36 13.67 -10.95
CA LYS A 157 3.59 14.43 -10.68
C LYS A 157 3.46 15.79 -11.34
N LYS A 158 3.59 16.87 -10.57
CA LYS A 158 3.67 18.22 -11.14
C LYS A 158 4.89 18.25 -12.08
N GLN A 159 4.67 18.53 -13.36
CA GLN A 159 5.76 18.71 -14.32
C GLN A 159 6.72 19.77 -13.76
N ARG A 160 7.96 19.39 -13.47
CA ARG A 160 9.00 20.34 -13.11
C ARG A 160 9.46 21.02 -14.39
N THR A 161 9.05 22.28 -14.62
CA THR A 161 9.73 23.12 -15.61
C THR A 161 11.21 23.22 -15.21
N PRO A 162 12.17 22.87 -16.08
CA PRO A 162 13.58 22.99 -15.73
C PRO A 162 13.89 24.46 -15.43
N PRO A 163 14.63 24.79 -14.36
CA PRO A 163 15.00 26.17 -14.10
C PRO A 163 15.88 26.69 -15.26
N LEU A 164 15.57 27.89 -15.77
CA LEU A 164 16.45 28.60 -16.70
C LEU A 164 17.86 28.68 -16.08
N LYS A 165 18.88 28.32 -16.87
CA LYS A 165 20.29 28.37 -16.48
C LYS A 165 20.63 29.72 -15.84
N SER A 166 20.85 29.75 -14.54
CA SER A 166 21.38 30.93 -13.85
C SER A 166 22.62 30.57 -13.02
N GLY A 167 23.79 30.96 -13.55
CA GLY A 167 25.00 31.32 -12.80
C GLY A 167 25.80 30.21 -12.10
N PRO A 168 27.08 30.47 -11.78
CA PRO A 168 28.07 29.47 -11.34
C PRO A 168 27.91 29.04 -9.86
N ARG A 169 26.67 28.87 -9.41
CA ARG A 169 26.31 28.20 -8.15
C ARG A 169 25.43 26.97 -8.38
N GLY A 170 25.41 26.46 -9.62
CA GLY A 170 24.69 25.28 -10.06
C GLY A 170 25.44 23.95 -9.88
N LYS A 171 26.16 23.77 -8.77
CA LYS A 171 26.78 22.48 -8.38
C LYS A 171 26.41 22.14 -6.94
N LEU A 172 25.13 21.82 -6.70
CA LEU A 172 24.76 21.10 -5.47
C LEU A 172 23.50 20.24 -5.58
N TYR A 173 22.62 20.48 -6.54
CA TYR A 173 21.41 19.66 -6.72
C TYR A 173 21.61 18.43 -7.62
N GLY A 174 22.85 18.12 -7.99
CA GLY A 174 23.24 16.82 -8.57
C GLY A 174 23.48 15.72 -7.53
N LEU A 175 23.18 15.97 -6.25
CA LEU A 175 23.47 15.03 -5.15
C LEU A 175 22.23 14.48 -4.43
N LEU A 176 21.03 14.62 -5.02
CA LEU A 176 19.81 13.97 -4.52
C LEU A 176 19.26 12.89 -5.48
N ALA A 177 20.09 12.44 -6.42
CA ALA A 177 19.86 11.23 -7.21
C ALA A 177 20.83 10.09 -6.85
N GLY A 178 21.84 10.34 -6.00
CA GLY A 178 22.85 9.36 -5.58
C GLY A 178 23.01 9.20 -4.07
N GLY A 179 22.13 9.83 -3.28
CA GLY A 179 22.21 9.90 -1.81
C GLY A 179 21.20 9.02 -1.07
N LEU A 180 20.68 7.97 -1.73
CA LEU A 180 19.84 6.94 -1.12
C LEU A 180 20.38 5.52 -1.39
N LEU A 181 21.65 5.42 -1.79
CA LEU A 181 22.35 4.16 -2.09
C LEU A 181 23.56 3.87 -1.17
N GLY A 182 23.94 4.77 -0.26
CA GLY A 182 25.29 4.78 0.33
C GLY A 182 25.46 4.33 1.77
N ILE A 183 24.39 4.00 2.52
CA ILE A 183 24.49 3.58 3.93
C ILE A 183 23.74 2.27 4.16
N VAL A 184 23.84 1.34 3.21
CA VAL A 184 23.36 -0.05 3.41
C VAL A 184 24.44 -1.08 3.05
N PHE A 185 25.55 -0.69 2.41
CA PHE A 185 26.62 -1.65 2.09
C PHE A 185 27.96 -1.23 2.69
N GLY A 186 28.17 -1.66 3.94
CA GLY A 186 29.48 -1.97 4.49
C GLY A 186 29.65 -3.48 4.56
N ALA A 187 30.19 -4.04 3.47
CA ALA A 187 30.89 -5.32 3.30
C ALA A 187 30.51 -6.55 4.17
N GLY A 188 30.09 -7.64 3.48
CA GLY A 188 30.48 -8.99 3.89
C GLY A 188 29.40 -10.09 3.74
N ALA A 189 29.58 -10.92 2.71
CA ALA A 189 29.25 -12.35 2.62
C ALA A 189 27.77 -12.81 2.49
N ASP A 190 27.47 -13.30 1.27
CA ASP A 190 26.85 -14.60 0.92
C ASP A 190 25.47 -15.02 1.50
N ASN A 191 24.41 -14.63 0.76
CA ASN A 191 23.14 -15.38 0.49
C ASN A 191 22.14 -15.59 1.67
N PRO A 192 20.80 -15.82 1.45
CA PRO A 192 19.94 -15.70 0.25
C PRO A 192 18.53 -15.09 0.57
N ILE A 193 18.40 -13.90 1.19
CA ILE A 193 17.05 -13.30 1.48
C ILE A 193 16.92 -11.82 1.10
N VAL A 194 18.02 -11.06 0.98
CA VAL A 194 18.13 -9.65 0.51
C VAL A 194 16.92 -8.73 0.82
N PHE A 195 16.33 -8.94 2.00
CA PHE A 195 16.16 -8.03 3.13
C PHE A 195 15.41 -6.71 3.04
N LEU A 196 14.91 -6.21 1.92
CA LEU A 196 14.17 -4.95 1.92
C LEU A 196 13.30 -4.83 0.66
N LEU A 197 11.98 -4.72 0.82
CA LEU A 197 11.22 -3.74 -0.01
C LEU A 197 11.18 -2.38 0.71
N LEU A 198 12.35 -2.09 1.30
CA LEU A 198 12.91 -0.81 1.69
C LEU A 198 12.15 -0.05 2.78
N GLY A 199 12.15 -0.64 3.98
CA GLY A 199 12.16 0.05 5.27
C GLY A 199 11.23 1.26 5.41
N ILE A 200 9.91 1.05 5.30
CA ILE A 200 8.90 2.12 5.36
C ILE A 200 9.19 3.13 4.24
N ILE A 201 8.59 2.99 3.06
CA ILE A 201 8.85 3.93 1.95
C ILE A 201 8.68 5.41 2.34
N ILE A 202 8.02 5.76 3.46
CA ILE A 202 8.14 7.11 4.04
C ILE A 202 8.21 7.12 5.58
N GLY A 203 9.15 6.40 6.17
CA GLY A 203 9.56 6.69 7.55
C GLY A 203 10.51 7.88 7.54
N ILE A 204 10.02 9.11 7.82
CA ILE A 204 10.83 10.31 8.14
C ILE A 204 11.21 11.20 6.93
N VAL A 205 10.28 11.98 6.35
CA VAL A 205 10.62 13.33 5.83
C VAL A 205 9.57 14.41 6.19
N ALA A 206 8.31 14.09 6.49
CA ALA A 206 7.36 15.12 6.95
C ALA A 206 7.29 15.33 8.48
N GLY A 207 8.03 14.54 9.28
CA GLY A 207 7.99 14.59 10.75
C GLY A 207 8.99 15.56 11.42
N ALA A 208 9.88 16.20 10.66
CA ALA A 208 10.91 17.11 11.20
C ALA A 208 10.84 18.53 10.65
N ALA A 209 9.84 18.84 9.79
CA ALA A 209 9.61 20.18 9.26
C ALA A 209 8.41 20.92 9.91
N TRP A 210 7.65 20.25 10.79
CA TRP A 210 6.50 20.86 11.50
C TRP A 210 6.86 21.38 12.90
N ASP A 211 7.88 20.82 13.57
CA ASP A 211 8.15 21.09 14.99
C ASP A 211 9.18 22.22 15.26
N LYS A 212 9.37 23.13 14.30
CA LYS A 212 10.17 24.36 14.45
C LYS A 212 9.41 25.66 14.17
N ARG A 213 8.07 25.62 14.20
CA ARG A 213 7.22 26.82 14.05
C ARG A 213 6.28 27.10 15.24
N LYS A 214 6.48 26.45 16.39
CA LYS A 214 5.71 26.75 17.63
C LYS A 214 6.52 26.89 18.92
N ALA A 215 7.84 27.05 18.86
CA ALA A 215 8.62 27.43 20.03
C ALA A 215 9.77 28.37 19.62
N GLY A 216 9.56 29.68 19.79
CA GLY A 216 10.55 30.74 19.54
C GLY A 216 10.24 31.59 18.32
#